data_AF-X5D5D7-F1
#
_entry.id   AF-X5D5D7-F1
#
_cell.length_a   1.000
_cell.length_b   1.000
_cell.length_c   1.000
_cell.angle_alpha   90.00
_cell.angle_beta   90.00
_cell.angle_gamma   90.00
#
_symmetry.space_group_name_H-M   'P 1'
#
loop_
_entity.id
_entity.type
_entity.pdbx_description
1 polymer ?
#
loop_
_entity_poly.entity_id
_entity_poly.type
_entity_poly.pdbx_seq_one_letter_code
_entity_poly.pdbx_strand_id
1 'polypeptide(L)'
;MMRARVPLLLLGILFLASLSASFATSLREEEESQDNPFYFNSDNSWNTLFKNQYGHIRVLQRFDQQSKRLQNLEDYRLVEFRSKPETLLLPQQADAELLLVVRSGSAILVLVKPDDRREYFFLTSDNPIFSDHQKIPAGTIFYLVNPDPKEDLRIIQLAMPVNNLQIHDFFLSSTEAQQSYLQEFSKHIPEASFNSKFEEINRVLFAEEGQQEGVIVNIDSEQIEELSKHAKSSSRKSLSKQDNTIGNEFGNLTERTDNSLNVLISSMEMKEGALFVPHYYSKAIVILVVNEGEAHVELVGPKGNKETLEFESYRAELSKDDVFVIPAAYPVAIKATSNVNFTGFGINANNNNRNLLAGKTDNVISSIGRALDGKDVLGLTFSGSGEEVMKLINKQSGSYFVDGHHHQQEQQKGSHQQEQQKGRKGAFVY
;
A
#
# COMPACT_ATOMS: atom_id res chain seq x y z
N MET A 1 13.95 48.80 -43.55
CA MET A 1 12.78 48.57 -42.66
C MET A 1 11.92 47.48 -43.26
N MET A 2 11.87 46.29 -42.66
CA MET A 2 10.75 45.35 -42.81
C MET A 2 10.68 44.54 -41.50
N ARG A 3 9.67 44.85 -40.67
CA ARG A 3 9.35 44.13 -39.44
C ARG A 3 8.56 42.87 -39.83
N ALA A 4 9.15 41.69 -39.66
CA ALA A 4 8.41 40.45 -39.72
C ALA A 4 7.51 40.34 -38.47
N ARG A 5 6.21 40.60 -38.63
CA ARG A 5 5.19 40.26 -37.63
C ARG A 5 4.83 38.80 -37.83
N VAL A 6 5.34 37.91 -36.97
CA VAL A 6 4.75 36.58 -36.80
C VAL A 6 3.36 36.80 -36.18
N PRO A 7 2.25 36.28 -36.75
CA PRO A 7 0.93 36.56 -36.22
C PRO A 7 0.76 35.80 -34.90
N LEU A 8 0.45 36.51 -33.81
CA LEU A 8 0.12 35.95 -32.48
C LEU A 8 -0.91 34.81 -32.53
N LEU A 9 -1.74 34.77 -33.58
CA LEU A 9 -2.73 33.74 -33.86
C LEU A 9 -2.13 32.33 -34.02
N LEU A 10 -0.96 32.19 -34.65
CA LEU A 10 -0.31 30.89 -34.85
C LEU A 10 0.29 30.33 -33.56
N LEU A 11 0.80 31.20 -32.68
CA LEU A 11 1.29 30.81 -31.36
C LEU A 11 0.13 30.38 -30.43
N GLY A 12 -1.00 31.08 -30.50
CA GLY A 12 -2.21 30.74 -29.74
C GLY A 12 -2.83 29.41 -30.14
N ILE A 13 -2.84 29.06 -31.42
CA ILE A 13 -3.37 27.78 -31.92
C ILE A 13 -2.47 26.60 -31.52
N LEU A 14 -1.14 26.76 -31.56
CA LEU A 14 -0.20 25.75 -31.09
C LEU A 14 -0.32 25.52 -29.57
N PHE A 15 -0.53 26.58 -28.80
CA PHE A 15 -0.72 26.49 -27.35
C PHE A 15 -2.05 25.84 -26.98
N LEU A 16 -3.14 26.17 -27.69
CA LEU A 16 -4.45 25.52 -27.54
C LEU A 16 -4.40 24.06 -27.98
N ALA A 17 -3.67 23.71 -29.04
CA ALA A 17 -3.48 22.34 -29.49
C ALA A 17 -2.68 21.51 -28.46
N SER A 18 -1.60 22.06 -27.88
CA SER A 18 -0.84 21.37 -26.82
C SER A 18 -1.65 21.23 -25.53
N LEU A 19 -2.38 22.27 -25.12
CA LEU A 19 -3.30 22.19 -23.97
C LEU A 19 -4.40 21.15 -24.22
N SER A 20 -5.02 21.13 -25.41
CA SER A 20 -6.06 20.15 -25.74
C SER A 20 -5.54 18.72 -25.85
N ALA A 21 -4.31 18.52 -26.33
CA ALA A 21 -3.68 17.21 -26.38
C ALA A 21 -3.33 16.70 -24.98
N SER A 22 -2.76 17.55 -24.12
CA SER A 22 -2.50 17.23 -22.72
C SER A 22 -3.77 17.00 -21.90
N PHE A 23 -4.83 17.76 -22.17
CA PHE A 23 -6.14 17.57 -21.54
C PHE A 23 -6.82 16.29 -22.03
N ALA A 24 -6.69 15.96 -23.32
CA ALA A 24 -7.24 14.72 -23.88
C ALA A 24 -6.47 13.46 -23.42
N THR A 25 -5.14 13.54 -23.20
CA THR A 25 -4.38 12.45 -22.59
C THR A 25 -4.75 12.28 -21.12
N SER A 26 -4.88 13.39 -20.38
CA SER A 26 -5.31 13.37 -18.97
C SER A 26 -6.72 12.79 -18.81
N LEU A 27 -7.68 13.17 -19.66
CA LEU A 27 -9.04 12.60 -19.63
C LEU A 27 -9.06 11.11 -19.98
N ARG A 28 -8.20 10.66 -20.91
CA ARG A 28 -8.11 9.24 -21.29
C ARG A 28 -7.45 8.38 -20.22
N GLU A 29 -6.45 8.91 -19.53
CA GLU A 29 -5.81 8.25 -18.38
C GLU A 29 -6.76 8.21 -17.17
N GLU A 30 -7.57 9.26 -16.94
CA GLU A 30 -8.65 9.25 -15.94
C GLU A 30 -9.75 8.22 -16.28
N GLU A 31 -10.19 8.13 -17.54
CA GLU A 31 -11.18 7.13 -17.98
C GLU A 31 -10.65 5.69 -17.88
N GLU A 32 -9.38 5.43 -18.25
CA GLU A 32 -8.75 4.10 -18.08
C GLU A 32 -8.59 3.71 -16.59
N SER A 33 -8.48 4.68 -15.68
CA SER A 33 -8.35 4.43 -14.24
C SER A 33 -9.67 4.00 -13.56
N GLN A 34 -10.82 4.52 -14.00
CA GLN A 34 -12.13 4.15 -13.43
C GLN A 34 -12.57 2.73 -13.85
N ASP A 35 -12.12 2.25 -15.00
CA ASP A 35 -12.42 0.89 -15.50
C ASP A 35 -11.40 -0.17 -15.04
N ASN A 36 -10.35 0.20 -14.28
CA ASN A 36 -9.32 -0.73 -13.82
C ASN A 36 -9.77 -1.46 -12.54
N PRO A 37 -10.07 -2.77 -12.58
CA PRO A 37 -10.59 -3.50 -11.43
C PRO A 37 -9.55 -3.74 -10.31
N PHE A 38 -8.28 -3.44 -10.57
CA PHE A 38 -7.17 -3.66 -9.63
C PHE A 38 -6.79 -2.40 -8.86
N TYR A 39 -7.31 -1.24 -9.28
CA TYR A 39 -7.05 0.05 -8.67
C TYR A 39 -8.21 0.47 -7.76
N PHE A 40 -7.87 0.89 -6.55
CA PHE A 40 -8.80 1.39 -5.53
C PHE A 40 -8.35 2.79 -5.14
N ASN A 41 -9.01 3.78 -5.72
CA ASN A 41 -8.73 5.19 -5.45
C ASN A 41 -9.14 5.57 -4.01
N SER A 42 -8.29 6.32 -3.35
CA SER A 42 -8.43 6.67 -1.94
C SER A 42 -9.65 7.56 -1.62
N ASP A 43 -10.16 8.33 -2.58
CA ASP A 43 -11.28 9.25 -2.37
C ASP A 43 -12.63 8.53 -2.29
N ASN A 44 -12.79 7.39 -2.96
CA ASN A 44 -14.07 6.70 -3.08
C ASN A 44 -14.06 5.22 -2.62
N SER A 45 -12.89 4.64 -2.36
CA SER A 45 -12.78 3.24 -1.96
C SER A 45 -12.77 3.03 -0.44
N TRP A 46 -12.56 4.08 0.36
CA TRP A 46 -12.49 3.98 1.83
C TRP A 46 -13.77 4.44 2.51
N ASN A 47 -14.34 3.60 3.36
CA ASN A 47 -15.49 3.93 4.19
C ASN A 47 -15.04 4.30 5.60
N THR A 48 -15.47 5.45 6.11
CA THR A 48 -15.11 5.89 7.47
C THR A 48 -15.98 5.20 8.50
N LEU A 49 -15.37 4.45 9.44
CA LEU A 49 -16.07 3.86 10.58
C LEU A 49 -16.21 4.85 11.74
N PHE A 50 -15.16 5.61 12.00
CA PHE A 50 -15.14 6.63 13.04
C PHE A 50 -14.20 7.77 12.65
N LYS A 51 -14.56 8.99 13.01
CA LYS A 51 -13.71 10.17 12.83
C LYS A 51 -14.06 11.23 13.85
N ASN A 52 -13.04 11.83 14.44
CA ASN A 52 -13.15 13.03 15.25
C ASN A 52 -11.91 13.92 15.02
N GLN A 53 -11.74 14.94 15.85
CA GLN A 53 -10.59 15.86 15.79
C GLN A 53 -9.23 15.18 16.08
N TYR A 54 -9.22 14.02 16.73
CA TYR A 54 -8.00 13.30 17.12
C TYR A 54 -7.56 12.25 16.11
N GLY A 55 -8.42 11.85 15.18
CA GLY A 55 -8.07 10.81 14.21
C GLY A 55 -9.27 10.20 13.49
N HIS A 56 -9.01 9.12 12.77
CA HIS A 56 -10.04 8.35 12.07
C HIS A 56 -9.68 6.87 11.92
N ILE A 57 -10.73 6.07 11.70
CA ILE A 57 -10.66 4.67 11.28
C ILE A 57 -11.42 4.54 9.97
N ARG A 58 -10.77 4.00 8.93
CA ARG A 58 -11.38 3.74 7.62
C ARG A 58 -11.20 2.28 7.23
N VAL A 59 -12.18 1.71 6.55
CA VAL A 59 -12.11 0.35 5.99
C VAL A 59 -12.28 0.42 4.48
N LEU A 60 -11.38 -0.22 3.74
CA LEU A 60 -11.48 -0.29 2.28
C LEU A 60 -12.74 -1.06 1.88
N GLN A 61 -13.40 -0.70 0.79
CA GLN A 61 -14.45 -1.52 0.18
C GLN A 61 -13.96 -2.95 -0.10
N ARG A 62 -14.88 -3.91 -0.29
CA ARG A 62 -14.51 -5.31 -0.52
C ARG A 62 -13.85 -5.49 -1.88
N PHE A 63 -12.76 -6.26 -1.91
CA PHE A 63 -12.03 -6.54 -3.14
C PHE A 63 -12.91 -7.25 -4.17
N ASP A 64 -13.69 -8.24 -3.73
CA ASP A 64 -14.56 -9.02 -4.59
C ASP A 64 -15.81 -8.25 -5.08
N GLN A 65 -16.18 -7.15 -4.41
CA GLN A 65 -17.25 -6.25 -4.86
C GLN A 65 -16.80 -5.35 -6.02
N GLN A 66 -15.53 -4.95 -6.04
CA GLN A 66 -14.93 -4.20 -7.16
C GLN A 66 -14.87 -5.08 -8.41
N SER A 67 -14.45 -6.34 -8.26
CA SER A 67 -14.37 -7.26 -9.39
C SER A 67 -14.36 -8.73 -8.97
N LYS A 68 -15.08 -9.57 -9.73
CA LYS A 68 -15.01 -11.04 -9.60
C LYS A 68 -13.59 -11.59 -9.84
N ARG A 69 -12.71 -10.84 -10.50
CA ARG A 69 -11.30 -11.21 -10.67
C ARG A 69 -10.54 -11.25 -9.33
N LEU A 70 -11.07 -10.58 -8.30
CA LEU A 70 -10.49 -10.50 -6.97
C LEU A 70 -11.21 -11.40 -5.95
N GLN A 71 -11.97 -12.40 -6.40
CA GLN A 71 -12.75 -13.28 -5.52
C GLN A 71 -11.89 -13.99 -4.45
N ASN A 72 -10.64 -14.35 -4.77
CA ASN A 72 -9.73 -14.98 -3.80
C ASN A 72 -9.28 -14.05 -2.66
N LEU A 73 -9.71 -12.79 -2.68
CA LEU A 73 -9.48 -11.80 -1.62
C LEU A 73 -10.75 -11.49 -0.82
N GLU A 74 -11.85 -12.24 -1.00
CA GLU A 74 -13.13 -11.98 -0.31
C GLU A 74 -13.01 -12.01 1.23
N ASP A 75 -12.15 -12.89 1.75
CA ASP A 75 -11.89 -13.06 3.20
C ASP A 75 -10.82 -12.10 3.75
N TYR A 76 -10.37 -11.12 2.96
CA TYR A 76 -9.35 -10.16 3.37
C TYR A 76 -9.88 -8.74 3.28
N ARG A 77 -9.53 -7.93 4.27
CA ARG A 77 -9.91 -6.51 4.33
C ARG A 77 -8.70 -5.67 4.71
N LEU A 78 -8.73 -4.41 4.31
CA LEU A 78 -7.77 -3.41 4.76
C LEU A 78 -8.46 -2.37 5.64
N VAL A 79 -7.83 -2.06 6.77
CA VAL A 79 -8.26 -0.98 7.64
C VAL A 79 -7.09 -0.01 7.80
N GLU A 80 -7.39 1.28 7.66
CA GLU A 80 -6.46 2.37 7.91
C GLU A 80 -6.86 3.09 9.19
N PHE A 81 -5.86 3.35 10.02
CA PHE A 81 -6.00 4.11 11.26
C PHE A 81 -5.02 5.26 11.25
N ARG A 82 -5.51 6.43 11.64
CA ARG A 82 -4.68 7.62 11.86
C ARG A 82 -5.03 8.26 13.17
N SER A 83 -4.03 8.70 13.91
CA SER A 83 -4.23 9.50 15.11
C SER A 83 -3.22 10.62 15.27
N LYS A 84 -3.64 11.68 15.96
CA LYS A 84 -2.83 12.83 16.33
C LYS A 84 -1.82 12.49 17.43
N PRO A 85 -0.81 13.34 17.67
CA PRO A 85 0.08 13.24 18.81
C PRO A 85 -0.67 13.01 20.12
N GLU A 86 -0.08 12.24 21.02
CA GLU A 86 -0.56 12.01 22.40
C GLU A 86 -2.03 11.54 22.48
N THR A 87 -2.40 10.58 21.63
CA THR A 87 -3.75 10.02 21.58
C THR A 87 -3.81 8.55 21.99
N LEU A 88 -4.98 8.12 22.44
CA LEU A 88 -5.33 6.74 22.78
C LEU A 88 -6.55 6.30 21.98
N LEU A 89 -6.46 5.14 21.34
CA LEU A 89 -7.60 4.36 20.89
C LEU A 89 -8.10 3.50 22.05
N LEU A 90 -9.36 3.71 22.45
CA LEU A 90 -9.97 3.02 23.60
C LEU A 90 -10.03 1.49 23.40
N PRO A 91 -10.06 0.71 24.50
CA PRO A 91 -10.04 -0.75 24.43
C PRO A 91 -11.18 -1.35 23.61
N GLN A 92 -10.81 -2.26 22.72
CA GLN A 92 -11.73 -2.99 21.86
C GLN A 92 -11.22 -4.40 21.55
N GLN A 93 -12.12 -5.24 21.04
CA GLN A 93 -11.79 -6.48 20.35
C GLN A 93 -12.46 -6.50 18.98
N ALA A 94 -11.83 -7.15 18.00
CA ALA A 94 -12.41 -7.37 16.68
C ALA A 94 -12.66 -8.87 16.43
N ASP A 95 -13.67 -9.18 15.62
CA ASP A 95 -13.93 -10.53 15.13
C ASP A 95 -13.06 -10.93 13.91
N ALA A 96 -11.82 -10.46 13.89
CA ALA A 96 -10.85 -10.69 12.83
C ALA A 96 -9.44 -10.90 13.39
N GLU A 97 -8.66 -11.76 12.75
CA GLU A 97 -7.21 -11.84 12.98
C GLU A 97 -6.56 -10.64 12.26
N LEU A 98 -5.78 -9.82 12.97
CA LEU A 98 -5.20 -8.59 12.42
C LEU A 98 -3.68 -8.69 12.31
N LEU A 99 -3.15 -8.20 11.20
CA LEU A 99 -1.73 -7.93 11.02
C LEU A 99 -1.54 -6.42 10.88
N LEU A 100 -1.14 -5.79 11.98
CA LEU A 100 -0.97 -4.34 12.09
C LEU A 100 0.43 -3.95 11.62
N VAL A 101 0.53 -2.91 10.77
CA VAL A 101 1.79 -2.31 10.30
C VAL A 101 1.77 -0.78 10.51
N VAL A 102 2.77 -0.27 11.20
CA VAL A 102 3.04 1.17 11.35
C VAL A 102 3.71 1.68 10.07
N ARG A 103 3.03 2.60 9.37
CA ARG A 103 3.51 3.21 8.12
C ARG A 103 4.35 4.45 8.37
N SER A 104 4.00 5.21 9.41
CA SER A 104 4.74 6.39 9.87
C SER A 104 4.47 6.63 11.35
N GLY A 105 5.49 7.12 12.06
CA GLY A 105 5.41 7.46 13.48
C GLY A 105 5.70 6.27 14.40
N SER A 106 5.17 6.35 15.62
CA SER A 106 5.38 5.34 16.66
C SER A 106 4.06 4.97 17.33
N ALA A 107 3.94 3.72 17.75
CA ALA A 107 2.78 3.23 18.47
C ALA A 107 3.18 2.40 19.68
N ILE A 108 2.37 2.46 20.72
CA ILE A 108 2.38 1.47 21.81
C ILE A 108 1.11 0.65 21.67
N LEU A 109 1.27 -0.62 21.34
CA LEU A 109 0.19 -1.60 21.33
C LEU A 109 0.24 -2.41 22.62
N VAL A 110 -0.91 -2.54 23.28
CA VAL A 110 -1.07 -3.39 24.46
C VAL A 110 -2.14 -4.43 24.20
N LEU A 111 -1.77 -5.70 24.33
CA LEU A 111 -2.71 -6.83 24.26
C LEU A 111 -3.06 -7.27 25.68
N VAL A 112 -4.35 -7.31 25.99
CA VAL A 112 -4.88 -7.69 27.31
C VAL A 112 -5.44 -9.11 27.23
N LYS A 113 -4.95 -10.00 28.09
CA LYS A 113 -5.37 -11.41 28.19
C LYS A 113 -6.26 -11.62 29.42
N PRO A 114 -7.18 -12.60 29.39
CA PRO A 114 -8.13 -12.84 30.48
C PRO A 114 -7.46 -13.35 31.78
N ASP A 115 -6.26 -13.91 31.70
CA ASP A 115 -5.50 -14.50 32.81
C ASP A 115 -4.57 -13.49 33.51
N ASP A 116 -4.99 -12.21 33.55
CA ASP A 116 -4.24 -11.09 34.12
C ASP A 116 -2.84 -10.89 33.48
N ARG A 117 -2.65 -11.36 32.25
CA ARG A 117 -1.44 -11.09 31.46
C ARG A 117 -1.65 -9.95 30.48
N ARG A 118 -0.59 -9.19 30.28
CA ARG A 118 -0.52 -8.07 29.34
C ARG A 118 0.77 -8.19 28.52
N GLU A 119 0.64 -8.00 27.22
CA GLU A 119 1.78 -7.98 26.29
C GLU A 119 1.93 -6.56 25.75
N TYR A 120 3.15 -6.02 25.80
CA TYR A 120 3.44 -4.63 25.45
C TYR A 120 4.40 -4.58 24.26
N PHE A 121 4.03 -3.80 23.26
CA PHE A 121 4.80 -3.65 22.03
C PHE A 121 5.00 -2.17 21.73
N PHE A 122 6.25 -1.74 21.61
CA PHE A 122 6.61 -0.48 21.00
C PHE A 122 6.93 -0.73 19.52
N LEU A 123 6.16 -0.10 18.63
CA LEU A 123 6.22 -0.27 17.19
C LEU A 123 6.61 1.05 16.52
N THR A 124 7.46 1.03 15.50
CA THR A 124 7.84 2.24 14.74
C THR A 124 8.38 1.90 13.36
N SER A 125 8.14 2.77 12.40
CA SER A 125 8.73 2.74 11.05
C SER A 125 10.18 3.24 11.02
N ASP A 126 10.58 4.07 11.98
CA ASP A 126 11.75 4.95 11.81
C ASP A 126 13.03 4.37 12.43
N ASN A 127 12.90 3.36 13.29
CA ASN A 127 14.01 2.82 14.04
C ASN A 127 14.16 1.30 13.85
N PRO A 128 15.29 0.82 13.29
CA PRO A 128 15.50 -0.59 13.02
C PRO A 128 15.66 -1.45 14.29
N ILE A 129 15.70 -0.87 15.49
CA ILE A 129 15.72 -1.63 16.76
C ILE A 129 14.34 -2.22 17.08
N PHE A 130 13.26 -1.55 16.69
CA PHE A 130 11.90 -1.98 16.99
C PHE A 130 11.24 -2.60 15.76
N SER A 131 10.15 -3.34 15.98
CA SER A 131 9.33 -3.86 14.89
C SER A 131 8.44 -2.73 14.34
N ASP A 132 8.12 -2.79 13.07
CA ASP A 132 7.11 -1.95 12.42
C ASP A 132 5.73 -2.64 12.39
N HIS A 133 5.64 -3.92 12.77
CA HIS A 133 4.41 -4.71 12.67
C HIS A 133 4.20 -5.64 13.87
N GLN A 134 2.94 -6.01 14.09
CA GLN A 134 2.54 -7.00 15.10
C GLN A 134 1.24 -7.68 14.71
N LYS A 135 1.15 -9.00 14.97
CA LYS A 135 -0.08 -9.78 14.85
C LYS A 135 -0.95 -9.60 16.11
N ILE A 136 -2.24 -9.38 15.92
CA ILE A 136 -3.26 -9.34 16.96
C ILE A 136 -4.25 -10.47 16.72
N PRO A 137 -4.29 -11.50 17.59
CA PRO A 137 -5.22 -12.60 17.41
C PRO A 137 -6.68 -12.17 17.55
N ALA A 138 -7.57 -12.79 16.77
CA ALA A 138 -9.01 -12.51 16.80
C ALA A 138 -9.59 -12.56 18.22
N GLY A 139 -10.46 -11.61 18.56
CA GLY A 139 -11.09 -11.51 19.89
C GLY A 139 -10.16 -11.06 21.03
N THR A 140 -8.89 -10.73 20.76
CA THR A 140 -7.99 -10.17 21.78
C THR A 140 -8.38 -8.72 22.08
N ILE A 141 -8.57 -8.38 23.36
CA ILE A 141 -8.70 -6.99 23.78
C ILE A 141 -7.38 -6.27 23.55
N PHE A 142 -7.41 -5.15 22.86
CA PHE A 142 -6.25 -4.29 22.71
C PHE A 142 -6.62 -2.81 22.80
N TYR A 143 -5.63 -2.00 23.13
CA TYR A 143 -5.67 -0.56 22.97
C TYR A 143 -4.35 -0.07 22.40
N LEU A 144 -4.38 1.11 21.80
CA LEU A 144 -3.25 1.64 21.03
C LEU A 144 -3.01 3.09 21.43
N VAL A 145 -1.75 3.46 21.68
CA VAL A 145 -1.35 4.82 22.00
C VAL A 145 -0.41 5.35 20.94
N ASN A 146 -0.64 6.58 20.48
CA ASN A 146 0.40 7.39 19.84
C ASN A 146 1.16 8.15 20.95
N PRO A 147 2.40 7.74 21.28
CA PRO A 147 3.15 8.36 22.36
C PRO A 147 3.92 9.62 21.91
N ASP A 148 3.95 9.91 20.61
CA ASP A 148 4.76 11.02 20.10
C ASP A 148 4.06 12.37 20.35
N PRO A 149 4.79 13.40 20.83
CA PRO A 149 4.22 14.72 21.09
C PRO A 149 4.06 15.60 19.83
N LYS A 150 4.54 15.15 18.67
CA LYS A 150 4.57 15.97 17.44
C LYS A 150 4.13 15.23 16.19
N GLU A 151 4.46 13.96 16.09
CA GLU A 151 4.19 13.15 14.90
C GLU A 151 2.81 12.48 14.96
N ASP A 152 2.08 12.54 13.84
CA ASP A 152 0.87 11.75 13.65
C ASP A 152 1.25 10.27 13.50
N LEU A 153 0.43 9.37 14.04
CA LEU A 153 0.55 7.93 13.83
C LEU A 153 -0.29 7.51 12.62
N ARG A 154 0.29 6.73 11.71
CA ARG A 154 -0.43 6.11 10.59
C ARG A 154 -0.20 4.60 10.56
N ILE A 155 -1.29 3.86 10.52
CA ILE A 155 -1.29 2.40 10.51
C ILE A 155 -2.13 1.89 9.35
N ILE A 156 -1.65 0.82 8.72
CA ILE A 156 -2.47 -0.03 7.88
C ILE A 156 -2.48 -1.43 8.49
N GLN A 157 -3.65 -2.06 8.52
CA GLN A 157 -3.78 -3.44 8.98
C GLN A 157 -4.45 -4.30 7.90
N LEU A 158 -3.87 -5.48 7.69
CA LEU A 158 -4.55 -6.57 6.99
C LEU A 158 -5.41 -7.31 8.01
N ALA A 159 -6.68 -7.47 7.71
CA ALA A 159 -7.64 -8.12 8.59
C ALA A 159 -8.25 -9.33 7.89
N MET A 160 -8.33 -10.45 8.63
CA MET A 160 -8.90 -11.73 8.22
C MET A 160 -10.10 -12.03 9.13
N PRO A 161 -11.33 -11.63 8.73
CA PRO A 161 -12.54 -11.85 9.51
C PRO A 161 -12.80 -13.33 9.80
N VAL A 162 -13.40 -13.62 10.96
CA VAL A 162 -13.70 -15.00 11.41
C VAL A 162 -15.14 -15.41 11.11
N ASN A 163 -16.10 -14.49 11.30
CA ASN A 163 -17.53 -14.82 11.26
C ASN A 163 -18.13 -14.72 9.86
N ASN A 164 -17.82 -13.63 9.16
CA ASN A 164 -18.31 -13.32 7.81
C ASN A 164 -17.36 -12.32 7.15
N LEU A 165 -17.64 -11.90 5.91
CA LEU A 165 -16.74 -11.06 5.11
C LEU A 165 -16.60 -9.61 5.61
N GLN A 166 -17.28 -9.22 6.69
CA GLN A 166 -17.19 -7.92 7.34
C GLN A 166 -16.39 -8.00 8.63
N ILE A 167 -15.81 -6.87 9.04
CA ILE A 167 -15.12 -6.72 10.32
C ILE A 167 -16.04 -5.96 11.27
N HIS A 168 -16.14 -6.43 12.49
CA HIS A 168 -16.87 -5.79 13.56
C HIS A 168 -15.91 -5.49 14.71
N ASP A 169 -15.81 -4.20 15.02
CA ASP A 169 -15.09 -3.68 16.17
C ASP A 169 -16.06 -3.55 17.35
N PHE A 170 -15.78 -4.27 18.44
CA PHE A 170 -16.57 -4.27 19.66
C PHE A 170 -15.85 -3.41 20.71
N PHE A 171 -16.30 -2.16 20.87
CA PHE A 171 -15.74 -1.24 21.87
C PHE A 171 -16.30 -1.52 23.26
N LEU A 172 -15.40 -1.64 24.24
CA LEU A 172 -15.78 -1.82 25.66
C LEU A 172 -16.16 -0.49 26.32
N SER A 173 -15.68 0.63 25.78
CA SER A 173 -15.92 1.97 26.31
C SER A 173 -17.35 2.46 26.06
N SER A 174 -17.84 3.36 26.91
CA SER A 174 -19.06 4.14 26.67
C SER A 174 -18.67 5.59 26.38
N THR A 175 -19.06 6.11 25.23
CA THR A 175 -18.71 7.45 24.75
C THR A 175 -19.92 8.12 24.12
N GLU A 176 -19.84 9.43 23.83
CA GLU A 176 -20.93 10.12 23.13
C GLU A 176 -21.19 9.55 21.74
N ALA A 177 -20.15 9.01 21.09
CA ALA A 177 -20.24 8.43 19.74
C ALA A 177 -20.75 6.98 19.71
N GLN A 178 -20.59 6.20 20.77
CA GLN A 178 -21.00 4.80 20.81
C GLN A 178 -21.24 4.28 22.23
N GLN A 179 -22.16 3.33 22.37
CA GLN A 179 -22.44 2.65 23.62
C GLN A 179 -21.60 1.37 23.76
N SER A 180 -21.01 1.18 24.94
CA SER A 180 -20.37 -0.09 25.31
C SER A 180 -21.30 -1.26 25.05
N TYR A 181 -20.78 -2.34 24.45
CA TYR A 181 -21.57 -3.56 24.21
C TYR A 181 -22.12 -4.19 25.52
N LEU A 182 -21.61 -3.80 26.69
CA LEU A 182 -22.17 -4.22 27.98
C LEU A 182 -23.59 -3.68 28.23
N GLN A 183 -23.96 -2.57 27.59
CA GLN A 183 -25.29 -1.96 27.72
C GLN A 183 -26.39 -2.74 27.00
N GLU A 184 -26.02 -3.60 26.05
CA GLU A 184 -26.97 -4.44 25.30
C GLU A 184 -27.50 -5.63 26.12
N PHE A 185 -26.87 -5.95 27.26
CA PHE A 185 -27.41 -6.96 28.16
C PHE A 185 -28.60 -6.42 28.95
N SER A 186 -29.64 -7.23 29.08
CA SER A 186 -30.80 -6.89 29.92
C SER A 186 -30.37 -6.63 31.37
N LYS A 187 -30.89 -5.56 31.98
CA LYS A 187 -30.58 -5.04 33.33
C LYS A 187 -30.19 -6.07 34.40
N HIS A 188 -30.96 -7.15 34.53
CA HIS A 188 -30.76 -8.18 35.56
C HIS A 188 -29.46 -8.99 35.37
N ILE A 189 -28.93 -9.06 34.14
CA ILE A 189 -27.68 -9.75 33.82
C ILE A 189 -26.47 -8.99 34.40
N PRO A 190 -26.23 -7.69 34.11
CA PRO A 190 -25.19 -6.92 34.80
C PRO A 190 -25.36 -6.88 36.32
N GLU A 191 -26.60 -6.77 36.84
CA GLU A 191 -26.84 -6.76 38.30
C GLU A 191 -26.34 -8.05 38.96
N ALA A 192 -26.67 -9.20 38.40
CA ALA A 192 -26.16 -10.49 38.86
C ALA A 192 -24.64 -10.65 38.62
N SER A 193 -24.14 -10.15 37.49
CA SER A 193 -22.72 -10.34 37.09
C SER A 193 -21.75 -9.50 37.92
N PHE A 194 -22.10 -8.24 38.17
CA PHE A 194 -21.28 -7.30 38.96
C PHE A 194 -21.64 -7.33 40.45
N ASN A 195 -22.67 -8.08 40.85
CA ASN A 195 -23.17 -8.13 42.22
C ASN A 195 -23.45 -6.73 42.79
N SER A 196 -24.12 -5.88 41.99
CA SER A 196 -24.43 -4.49 42.32
C SER A 196 -25.80 -4.11 41.75
N LYS A 197 -26.42 -3.06 42.32
CA LYS A 197 -27.64 -2.48 41.77
C LYS A 197 -27.34 -1.80 40.46
N PHE A 198 -28.25 -1.90 39.49
CA PHE A 198 -28.00 -1.30 38.17
C PHE A 198 -27.79 0.22 38.21
N GLU A 199 -28.38 0.91 39.18
CA GLU A 199 -28.14 2.36 39.35
C GLU A 199 -26.65 2.68 39.57
N GLU A 200 -25.95 1.86 40.37
CA GLU A 200 -24.51 2.00 40.58
C GLU A 200 -23.71 1.58 39.35
N ILE A 201 -24.08 0.47 38.70
CA ILE A 201 -23.44 0.00 37.45
C ILE A 201 -23.54 1.08 36.37
N ASN A 202 -24.74 1.62 36.15
CA ASN A 202 -24.98 2.68 35.19
C ASN A 202 -24.18 3.94 35.53
N ARG A 203 -24.18 4.36 36.80
CA ARG A 203 -23.42 5.53 37.24
C ARG A 203 -21.91 5.40 37.01
N VAL A 204 -21.35 4.20 37.18
CA VAL A 204 -19.89 3.98 37.11
C VAL A 204 -19.42 3.67 35.69
N LEU A 205 -20.19 2.91 34.91
CA LEU A 205 -19.74 2.40 33.60
C LEU A 205 -20.37 3.12 32.40
N PHE A 206 -21.59 3.65 32.55
CA PHE A 206 -22.42 4.10 31.41
C PHE A 206 -22.93 5.54 31.54
N ALA A 207 -22.66 6.24 32.64
CA ALA A 207 -23.15 7.59 32.87
C ALA A 207 -22.66 8.52 31.77
N GLU A 208 -23.58 9.26 31.16
CA GLU A 208 -23.29 10.21 30.07
C GLU A 208 -22.52 11.44 30.57
N GLU A 209 -22.69 11.82 31.84
CA GLU A 209 -21.94 12.92 32.45
C GLU A 209 -20.43 12.59 32.54
N GLY A 210 -19.63 13.32 31.76
CA GLY A 210 -18.17 13.19 31.76
C GLY A 210 -17.62 12.11 30.81
N GLN A 211 -18.44 11.57 29.90
CA GLN A 211 -17.97 10.68 28.84
C GLN A 211 -17.00 11.39 27.90
N GLN A 212 -16.17 10.59 27.25
CA GLN A 212 -15.32 11.04 26.15
C GLN A 212 -16.18 11.22 24.89
N GLU A 213 -15.78 12.16 24.02
CA GLU A 213 -16.45 12.42 22.73
C GLU A 213 -16.54 11.17 21.85
N GLY A 214 -15.51 10.32 21.88
CA GLY A 214 -15.47 9.12 21.05
C GLY A 214 -14.34 8.17 21.38
N VAL A 215 -14.03 7.27 20.44
CA VAL A 215 -13.11 6.14 20.70
C VAL A 215 -11.63 6.47 20.54
N ILE A 216 -11.32 7.62 19.92
CA ILE A 216 -9.96 8.18 19.86
C ILE A 216 -9.94 9.41 20.76
N VAL A 217 -9.13 9.39 21.80
CA VAL A 217 -9.12 10.42 22.86
C VAL A 217 -7.71 10.97 23.06
N ASN A 218 -7.63 12.20 23.59
CA ASN A 218 -6.37 12.78 24.04
C ASN A 218 -5.95 12.20 25.39
N ILE A 219 -4.66 12.03 25.63
CA ILE A 219 -4.12 11.55 26.91
C ILE A 219 -2.98 12.44 27.40
N ASP A 220 -2.72 12.40 28.70
CA ASP A 220 -1.66 13.21 29.33
C ASP A 220 -0.28 12.58 29.12
N SER A 221 0.74 13.42 28.89
CA SER A 221 2.12 13.03 28.64
C SER A 221 2.73 12.20 29.79
N GLU A 222 2.32 12.43 31.04
CA GLU A 222 2.82 11.66 32.20
C GLU A 222 2.41 10.18 32.12
N GLN A 223 1.16 9.89 31.73
CA GLN A 223 0.67 8.52 31.55
C GLN A 223 1.38 7.81 30.39
N ILE A 224 1.73 8.55 29.34
CA ILE A 224 2.47 8.05 28.18
C ILE A 224 3.89 7.63 28.58
N GLU A 225 4.55 8.37 29.47
CA GLU A 225 5.98 8.15 29.76
C GLU A 225 6.24 6.80 30.42
N GLU A 226 5.45 6.43 31.44
CA GLU A 226 5.59 5.13 32.12
C GLU A 226 5.31 3.96 31.17
N LEU A 227 4.22 4.07 30.40
CA LEU A 227 3.83 3.06 29.43
C LEU A 227 4.90 2.89 28.33
N SER A 228 5.45 4.00 27.84
CA SER A 228 6.53 4.03 26.85
C SER A 228 7.79 3.32 27.34
N LYS A 229 8.21 3.59 28.59
CA LYS A 229 9.40 2.94 29.19
C LYS A 229 9.21 1.44 29.27
N HIS A 230 8.04 0.98 29.72
CA HIS A 230 7.75 -0.44 29.84
C HIS A 230 7.70 -1.14 28.46
N ALA A 231 6.98 -0.57 27.49
CA ALA A 231 6.83 -1.14 26.15
C ALA A 231 8.17 -1.25 25.41
N LYS A 232 9.00 -0.19 25.43
CA LYS A 232 10.35 -0.21 24.82
C LYS A 232 11.26 -1.27 25.44
N SER A 233 11.16 -1.48 26.75
CA SER A 233 11.91 -2.52 27.47
C SER A 233 11.48 -3.93 27.06
N SER A 234 10.17 -4.16 26.96
CA SER A 234 9.59 -5.44 26.55
C SER A 234 9.94 -5.81 25.11
N SER A 235 9.81 -4.87 24.16
CA SER A 235 10.07 -5.14 22.73
C SER A 235 11.53 -5.45 22.41
N ARG A 236 12.49 -4.85 23.14
CA ARG A 236 13.92 -5.16 22.94
C ARG A 236 14.29 -6.61 23.27
N LYS A 237 13.50 -7.29 24.11
CA LYS A 237 13.78 -8.69 24.51
C LYS A 237 13.34 -9.71 23.44
N SER A 238 12.51 -9.29 22.48
CA SER A 238 11.87 -10.18 21.49
C SER A 238 12.55 -10.17 20.11
N LEU A 239 13.80 -9.71 20.02
CA LEU A 239 14.50 -9.50 18.74
C LEU A 239 14.93 -10.82 18.07
N SER A 240 14.20 -11.22 17.02
CA SER A 240 14.76 -11.98 15.90
C SER A 240 14.41 -11.24 14.61
N LYS A 241 15.38 -10.59 13.96
CA LYS A 241 15.18 -9.97 12.64
C LYS A 241 15.84 -10.81 11.57
N GLN A 242 15.03 -11.35 10.68
CA GLN A 242 15.48 -11.88 9.40
C GLN A 242 14.79 -11.05 8.31
N ASP A 243 15.22 -9.80 8.21
CA ASP A 243 14.71 -8.86 7.21
C ASP A 243 15.51 -9.09 5.93
N ASN A 244 14.80 -9.39 4.84
CA ASN A 244 15.44 -9.55 3.55
C ASN A 244 15.35 -8.22 2.79
N THR A 245 16.38 -7.40 2.90
CA THR A 245 16.48 -6.13 2.16
C THR A 245 17.28 -6.32 0.88
N ILE A 246 16.69 -5.92 -0.25
CA ILE A 246 17.31 -5.88 -1.57
C ILE A 246 17.09 -4.47 -2.13
N GLY A 247 18.14 -3.83 -2.61
CA GLY A 247 18.02 -2.47 -3.13
C GLY A 247 19.31 -1.94 -3.74
N ASN A 248 19.22 -0.72 -4.26
CA ASN A 248 20.32 0.02 -4.85
C ASN A 248 20.04 1.54 -4.73
N GLU A 249 20.78 2.36 -5.48
CA GLU A 249 20.65 3.82 -5.42
C GLU A 249 19.30 4.38 -5.88
N PHE A 250 18.48 3.60 -6.59
CA PHE A 250 17.15 3.99 -7.11
C PHE A 250 16.00 3.57 -6.18
N GLY A 251 16.19 2.56 -5.34
CA GLY A 251 15.15 2.08 -4.44
C GLY A 251 15.58 0.91 -3.56
N ASN A 252 14.80 0.67 -2.51
CA ASN A 252 14.97 -0.42 -1.57
C ASN A 252 13.65 -1.16 -1.39
N LEU A 253 13.75 -2.47 -1.23
CA LEU A 253 12.64 -3.36 -0.89
C LEU A 253 13.07 -4.22 0.29
N THR A 254 12.27 -4.19 1.35
CA THR A 254 12.46 -5.03 2.53
C THR A 254 11.24 -5.91 2.73
N GLU A 255 11.44 -7.22 2.78
CA GLU A 255 10.34 -8.17 2.92
C GLU A 255 10.52 -9.13 4.09
N ARG A 256 9.41 -9.50 4.72
CA ARG A 256 9.32 -10.45 5.84
C ARG A 256 8.11 -11.35 5.65
N THR A 257 8.25 -12.65 5.86
CA THR A 257 7.13 -13.59 5.75
C THR A 257 6.73 -14.09 7.13
N ASP A 258 5.47 -13.85 7.52
CA ASP A 258 4.86 -14.58 8.63
C ASP A 258 4.38 -15.93 8.10
N ASN A 259 5.19 -16.97 8.35
CA ASN A 259 4.88 -18.33 7.90
C ASN A 259 3.59 -18.90 8.54
N SER A 260 3.21 -18.40 9.73
CA SER A 260 2.00 -18.84 10.43
C SER A 260 0.74 -18.30 9.79
N LEU A 261 0.79 -17.05 9.32
CA LEU A 261 -0.30 -16.42 8.57
C LEU A 261 -0.24 -16.73 7.07
N ASN A 262 0.89 -17.23 6.55
CA ASN A 262 1.14 -17.37 5.12
C ASN A 262 1.03 -16.02 4.39
N VAL A 263 1.51 -14.95 5.04
CA VAL A 263 1.47 -13.56 4.56
C VAL A 263 2.88 -12.95 4.53
N LEU A 264 3.21 -12.29 3.42
CA LEU A 264 4.39 -11.45 3.23
C LEU A 264 4.04 -10.01 3.61
N ILE A 265 4.95 -9.33 4.32
CA ILE A 265 4.92 -7.89 4.53
C ILE A 265 6.09 -7.31 3.76
N SER A 266 5.81 -6.32 2.92
CA SER A 266 6.82 -5.65 2.10
C SER A 266 6.81 -4.15 2.39
N SER A 267 7.98 -3.56 2.56
CA SER A 267 8.19 -2.11 2.54
C SER A 267 9.05 -1.78 1.34
N MET A 268 8.60 -0.83 0.52
CA MET A 268 9.30 -0.44 -0.71
C MET A 268 9.46 1.07 -0.78
N GLU A 269 10.68 1.53 -1.04
CA GLU A 269 11.03 2.93 -1.22
C GLU A 269 11.65 3.11 -2.60
N MET A 270 11.21 4.11 -3.35
CA MET A 270 11.74 4.43 -4.67
C MET A 270 11.97 5.93 -4.79
N LYS A 271 13.11 6.31 -5.38
CA LYS A 271 13.38 7.70 -5.71
C LYS A 271 12.59 8.13 -6.94
N GLU A 272 12.29 9.41 -7.05
CA GLU A 272 11.72 10.00 -8.25
C GLU A 272 12.49 9.55 -9.49
N GLY A 273 11.77 9.12 -10.53
CA GLY A 273 12.36 8.64 -11.76
C GLY A 273 12.78 7.18 -11.76
N ALA A 274 12.83 6.52 -10.61
CA ALA A 274 13.16 5.10 -10.52
C ALA A 274 12.06 4.23 -11.17
N LEU A 275 12.48 3.13 -11.78
CA LEU A 275 11.61 2.09 -12.31
C LEU A 275 11.90 0.78 -11.59
N PHE A 276 10.89 0.22 -10.92
CA PHE A 276 10.89 -1.19 -10.58
C PHE A 276 10.58 -1.97 -11.85
N VAL A 277 11.61 -2.63 -12.39
CA VAL A 277 11.54 -3.31 -13.69
C VAL A 277 10.42 -4.36 -13.73
N PRO A 278 9.93 -4.72 -14.94
CA PRO A 278 8.89 -5.72 -15.08
C PRO A 278 9.23 -7.02 -14.35
N HIS A 279 8.32 -7.48 -13.50
CA HIS A 279 8.46 -8.70 -12.71
C HIS A 279 7.10 -9.29 -12.35
N TYR A 280 7.07 -10.50 -11.79
CA TYR A 280 5.88 -11.09 -11.21
C TYR A 280 6.21 -11.94 -9.98
N TYR A 281 5.22 -12.13 -9.11
CA TYR A 281 5.29 -13.06 -8.00
C TYR A 281 4.66 -14.40 -8.41
N SER A 282 5.33 -15.51 -8.13
CA SER A 282 4.92 -16.82 -8.65
C SER A 282 3.59 -17.31 -8.12
N LYS A 283 3.24 -16.97 -6.86
CA LYS A 283 2.01 -17.45 -6.20
C LYS A 283 1.35 -16.46 -5.24
N ALA A 284 2.07 -15.46 -4.76
CA ALA A 284 1.50 -14.47 -3.86
C ALA A 284 0.60 -13.48 -4.62
N ILE A 285 -0.54 -13.13 -4.02
CA ILE A 285 -1.36 -11.99 -4.45
C ILE A 285 -0.95 -10.81 -3.57
N VAL A 286 -0.45 -9.73 -4.17
CA VAL A 286 0.07 -8.59 -3.42
C VAL A 286 -0.95 -7.45 -3.40
N ILE A 287 -1.30 -6.99 -2.21
CA ILE A 287 -2.09 -5.77 -1.98
C ILE A 287 -1.10 -4.67 -1.63
N LEU A 288 -0.93 -3.69 -2.52
CA LEU A 288 0.01 -2.59 -2.38
C LEU A 288 -0.74 -1.33 -1.93
N VAL A 289 -0.20 -0.62 -0.93
CA VAL A 289 -0.77 0.64 -0.42
C VAL A 289 0.28 1.73 -0.48
N VAL A 290 -0.04 2.87 -1.11
CA VAL A 290 0.88 4.02 -1.19
C VAL A 290 0.89 4.78 0.13
N ASN A 291 2.03 4.87 0.83
CA ASN A 291 2.07 5.64 2.07
C ASN A 291 2.28 7.12 1.81
N GLU A 292 3.23 7.44 0.94
CA GLU A 292 3.55 8.80 0.48
C GLU A 292 4.12 8.78 -0.93
N GLY A 293 4.00 9.91 -1.63
CA GLY A 293 4.47 10.08 -3.00
C GLY A 293 3.49 9.57 -4.06
N GLU A 294 3.99 9.52 -5.29
CA GLU A 294 3.23 9.20 -6.49
C GLU A 294 4.01 8.21 -7.37
N ALA A 295 3.27 7.33 -8.07
CA ALA A 295 3.85 6.41 -9.01
C ALA A 295 2.88 5.99 -10.11
N HIS A 296 3.40 5.78 -11.31
CA HIS A 296 2.69 5.12 -12.40
C HIS A 296 2.87 3.60 -12.29
N VAL A 297 1.80 2.82 -12.39
CA VAL A 297 1.84 1.36 -12.43
C VAL A 297 1.30 0.83 -13.77
N GLU A 298 2.00 -0.16 -14.33
CA GLU A 298 1.50 -0.97 -15.45
C GLU A 298 1.42 -2.44 -15.02
N LEU A 299 0.23 -3.03 -15.12
CA LEU A 299 -0.05 -4.43 -14.84
C LEU A 299 -0.53 -5.11 -16.13
N VAL A 300 -0.03 -6.31 -16.41
CA VAL A 300 -0.44 -7.11 -17.58
C VAL A 300 -1.28 -8.29 -17.10
N GLY A 301 -2.52 -8.38 -17.57
CA GLY A 301 -3.43 -9.48 -17.25
C GLY A 301 -4.15 -10.00 -18.49
N PRO A 302 -4.84 -11.15 -18.40
CA PRO A 302 -5.64 -11.65 -19.50
C PRO A 302 -6.86 -10.74 -19.77
N LYS A 303 -7.23 -10.64 -21.04
CA LYS A 303 -8.44 -9.94 -21.48
C LYS A 303 -9.66 -10.83 -21.29
N GLY A 304 -10.53 -10.50 -20.34
CA GLY A 304 -11.82 -11.18 -20.16
C GLY A 304 -11.73 -12.68 -19.81
N ASN A 305 -12.74 -13.46 -20.25
CA ASN A 305 -12.84 -14.88 -19.93
C ASN A 305 -11.85 -15.75 -20.71
N LYS A 306 -11.42 -16.82 -20.04
CA LYS A 306 -10.36 -17.84 -20.29
C LYS A 306 -10.15 -18.44 -21.69
N GLU A 307 -10.83 -18.00 -22.75
CA GLU A 307 -10.82 -18.66 -24.06
C GLU A 307 -9.76 -18.11 -25.03
N THR A 308 -9.28 -16.88 -24.84
CA THR A 308 -8.23 -16.27 -25.67
C THR A 308 -6.94 -16.04 -24.89
N LEU A 309 -5.78 -16.22 -25.54
CA LEU A 309 -4.46 -15.86 -24.99
C LEU A 309 -4.12 -14.37 -25.19
N GLU A 310 -5.14 -13.51 -25.29
CA GLU A 310 -4.97 -12.06 -25.40
C GLU A 310 -4.70 -11.46 -24.01
N PHE A 311 -3.70 -10.58 -23.95
CA PHE A 311 -3.39 -9.80 -22.76
C PHE A 311 -3.90 -8.36 -22.91
N GLU A 312 -4.21 -7.74 -21.78
CA GLU A 312 -4.63 -6.36 -21.63
C GLU A 312 -3.71 -5.67 -20.61
N SER A 313 -3.45 -4.39 -20.85
CA SER A 313 -2.68 -3.55 -19.93
C SER A 313 -3.65 -2.79 -19.02
N TYR A 314 -3.45 -2.94 -17.72
CA TYR A 314 -4.18 -2.22 -16.68
C TYR A 314 -3.23 -1.20 -16.07
N ARG A 315 -3.55 0.08 -16.21
CA ARG A 315 -2.69 1.18 -15.80
C ARG A 315 -3.37 2.03 -14.74
N ALA A 316 -2.58 2.67 -13.89
CA ALA A 316 -3.08 3.66 -12.94
C ALA A 316 -1.95 4.61 -12.52
N GLU A 317 -2.32 5.86 -12.24
CA GLU A 317 -1.51 6.76 -11.43
C GLU A 317 -1.88 6.55 -9.97
N LEU A 318 -0.91 6.15 -9.17
CA LEU A 318 -1.08 5.87 -7.75
C LEU A 318 -0.65 7.07 -6.94
N SER A 319 -1.47 7.44 -5.96
CA SER A 319 -1.20 8.51 -5.02
C SER A 319 -1.45 8.04 -3.58
N LYS A 320 -1.12 8.90 -2.61
CA LYS A 320 -1.24 8.60 -1.18
C LYS A 320 -2.58 7.94 -0.80
N ASP A 321 -2.50 6.84 -0.06
CA ASP A 321 -3.63 6.00 0.40
C ASP A 321 -4.38 5.21 -0.66
N ASP A 322 -3.97 5.29 -1.93
CA ASP A 322 -4.49 4.39 -2.95
C ASP A 322 -4.03 2.95 -2.67
N VAL A 323 -4.89 2.00 -3.05
CA VAL A 323 -4.60 0.57 -2.99
C VAL A 323 -4.57 0.00 -4.40
N PHE A 324 -3.55 -0.79 -4.71
CA PHE A 324 -3.43 -1.50 -5.98
C PHE A 324 -3.19 -2.99 -5.75
N VAL A 325 -3.97 -3.85 -6.40
CA VAL A 325 -3.85 -5.30 -6.28
C VAL A 325 -3.05 -5.87 -7.44
N ILE A 326 -2.04 -6.67 -7.13
CA ILE A 326 -1.20 -7.39 -8.10
C ILE A 326 -1.50 -8.88 -7.95
N PRO A 327 -2.31 -9.48 -8.85
CA PRO A 327 -2.59 -10.91 -8.83
C PRO A 327 -1.33 -11.76 -9.03
N ALA A 328 -1.38 -12.98 -8.51
CA ALA A 328 -0.30 -13.94 -8.68
C ALA A 328 -0.01 -14.18 -10.17
N ALA A 329 1.28 -14.24 -10.51
CA ALA A 329 1.83 -14.44 -11.84
C ALA A 329 1.51 -13.35 -12.88
N TYR A 330 0.91 -12.22 -12.50
CA TYR A 330 0.69 -11.10 -13.42
C TYR A 330 1.95 -10.23 -13.49
N PRO A 331 2.54 -9.99 -14.68
CA PRO A 331 3.64 -9.06 -14.83
C PRO A 331 3.24 -7.64 -14.43
N VAL A 332 4.07 -6.99 -13.64
CA VAL A 332 3.89 -5.62 -13.17
C VAL A 332 5.19 -4.83 -13.28
N ALA A 333 5.09 -3.55 -13.58
CA ALA A 333 6.16 -2.57 -13.47
C ALA A 333 5.64 -1.31 -12.78
N ILE A 334 6.49 -0.67 -11.97
CA ILE A 334 6.12 0.53 -11.20
C ILE A 334 7.17 1.59 -11.46
N LYS A 335 6.75 2.77 -11.89
CA LYS A 335 7.62 3.93 -12.12
C LYS A 335 7.29 5.02 -11.11
N ALA A 336 8.26 5.40 -10.30
CA ALA A 336 8.15 6.50 -9.35
C ALA A 336 8.08 7.84 -10.10
N THR A 337 6.98 8.58 -9.95
CA THR A 337 6.79 9.93 -10.50
C THR A 337 7.16 11.02 -9.49
N SER A 338 7.23 10.66 -8.20
CA SER A 338 7.93 11.40 -7.14
C SER A 338 8.78 10.42 -6.30
N ASN A 339 9.51 10.91 -5.28
CA ASN A 339 9.94 9.99 -4.21
C ASN A 339 8.69 9.36 -3.60
N VAL A 340 8.65 8.04 -3.54
CA VAL A 340 7.45 7.27 -3.19
C VAL A 340 7.81 6.10 -2.30
N ASN A 341 6.92 5.78 -1.36
CA ASN A 341 7.06 4.57 -0.56
C ASN A 341 5.72 3.85 -0.39
N PHE A 342 5.80 2.53 -0.27
CA PHE A 342 4.65 1.62 -0.26
C PHE A 342 4.78 0.62 0.88
N THR A 343 3.63 0.21 1.41
CA THR A 343 3.49 -1.00 2.24
C THR A 343 2.69 -2.03 1.45
N GLY A 344 3.17 -3.26 1.41
CA GLY A 344 2.53 -4.37 0.69
C GLY A 344 2.21 -5.55 1.59
N PHE A 345 1.07 -6.19 1.35
CA PHE A 345 0.71 -7.48 1.93
C PHE A 345 0.63 -8.55 0.83
N GLY A 346 1.52 -9.54 0.84
CA GLY A 346 1.47 -10.67 -0.08
C GLY A 346 0.72 -11.84 0.55
N ILE A 347 -0.50 -12.11 0.11
CA ILE A 347 -1.31 -13.25 0.54
C ILE A 347 -0.83 -14.51 -0.19
N ASN A 348 -0.86 -15.66 0.47
CA ASN A 348 -0.32 -16.93 -0.04
C ASN A 348 1.19 -16.82 -0.33
N ALA A 349 1.96 -16.38 0.65
CA ALA A 349 3.38 -16.03 0.51
C ALA A 349 4.38 -17.19 0.65
N ASN A 350 4.04 -18.27 1.36
CA ASN A 350 5.00 -19.34 1.66
C ASN A 350 5.52 -19.97 0.35
N ASN A 351 6.84 -20.02 0.15
CA ASN A 351 7.48 -20.48 -1.10
C ASN A 351 7.17 -19.62 -2.34
N ASN A 352 6.78 -18.36 -2.16
CA ASN A 352 6.65 -17.41 -3.26
C ASN A 352 8.03 -17.04 -3.82
N ASN A 353 8.14 -16.94 -5.15
CA ASN A 353 9.34 -16.48 -5.84
C ASN A 353 9.02 -15.21 -6.63
N ARG A 354 9.90 -14.21 -6.56
CA ARG A 354 9.86 -13.06 -7.46
C ARG A 354 10.68 -13.39 -8.71
N ASN A 355 10.08 -13.20 -9.88
CA ASN A 355 10.70 -13.47 -11.16
C ASN A 355 10.81 -12.15 -11.93
N LEU A 356 12.03 -11.62 -12.08
CA LEU A 356 12.27 -10.42 -12.87
C LEU A 356 12.32 -10.79 -14.36
N LEU A 357 11.88 -9.87 -15.21
CA LEU A 357 11.92 -10.01 -16.67
C LEU A 357 13.04 -9.16 -17.31
N ALA A 358 13.71 -8.34 -16.49
CA ALA A 358 14.84 -7.50 -16.90
C ALA A 358 15.85 -7.34 -15.76
N GLY A 359 17.08 -6.91 -16.09
CA GLY A 359 18.17 -6.77 -15.13
C GLY A 359 19.02 -8.03 -14.98
N LYS A 360 20.06 -7.95 -14.13
CA LYS A 360 21.05 -9.03 -13.97
C LYS A 360 20.63 -10.11 -12.97
N THR A 361 19.98 -9.71 -11.89
CA THR A 361 19.60 -10.61 -10.78
C THR A 361 18.18 -11.11 -11.00
N ASP A 362 17.93 -12.39 -10.70
CA ASP A 362 16.61 -13.04 -10.73
C ASP A 362 15.82 -12.90 -12.04
N ASN A 363 16.53 -12.64 -13.14
CA ASN A 363 15.96 -12.52 -14.47
C ASN A 363 15.71 -13.91 -15.07
N VAL A 364 14.44 -14.28 -15.20
CA VAL A 364 14.02 -15.60 -15.70
C VAL A 364 14.39 -15.80 -17.18
N ILE A 365 14.38 -14.75 -18.00
CA ILE A 365 14.73 -14.84 -19.43
C ILE A 365 16.24 -15.13 -19.57
N SER A 366 17.08 -14.46 -18.76
CA SER A 366 18.51 -14.78 -18.66
C SER A 366 18.78 -16.18 -18.10
N SER A 367 17.89 -16.70 -17.25
CA SER A 367 17.98 -18.07 -16.73
C SER A 367 17.72 -19.10 -17.84
N ILE A 368 16.68 -18.90 -18.66
CA ILE A 368 16.40 -19.72 -19.84
C ILE A 368 17.62 -19.77 -20.76
N GLY A 369 18.18 -18.62 -21.13
CA GLY A 369 19.33 -18.56 -22.03
C GLY A 369 20.62 -19.21 -21.52
N ARG A 370 20.72 -19.48 -20.22
CA ARG A 370 21.86 -20.18 -19.58
C ARG A 370 21.66 -21.70 -19.48
N ALA A 371 20.47 -22.22 -19.77
CA ALA A 371 20.21 -23.65 -19.85
C ALA A 371 20.97 -24.30 -21.02
N LEU A 372 21.08 -25.63 -21.01
CA LEU A 372 21.85 -26.41 -22.01
C LEU A 372 21.39 -26.13 -23.45
N ASP A 373 20.09 -26.00 -23.64
CA ASP A 373 19.36 -25.70 -24.88
C ASP A 373 18.83 -24.25 -24.93
N GLY A 374 19.25 -23.42 -23.97
CA GLY A 374 18.64 -22.13 -23.67
C GLY A 374 18.60 -21.13 -24.83
N LYS A 375 19.70 -21.01 -25.58
CA LYS A 375 19.78 -20.10 -26.73
C LYS A 375 18.88 -20.55 -27.89
N ASP A 376 18.78 -21.85 -28.11
CA ASP A 376 17.90 -22.40 -29.14
C ASP A 376 16.43 -22.15 -28.79
N VAL A 377 16.06 -22.38 -27.52
CA VAL A 377 14.72 -22.06 -27.00
C VAL A 377 14.41 -20.57 -27.16
N LEU A 378 15.33 -19.66 -26.79
CA LEU A 378 15.14 -18.23 -26.97
C LEU A 378 14.98 -17.81 -28.45
N GLY A 379 15.72 -18.45 -29.36
CA GLY A 379 15.61 -18.21 -30.80
C GLY A 379 14.31 -18.71 -31.44
N LEU A 380 13.61 -19.65 -30.79
CA LEU A 380 12.25 -20.06 -31.17
C LEU A 380 11.17 -19.20 -30.48
N THR A 381 11.50 -18.61 -29.33
CA THR A 381 10.55 -17.82 -28.52
C THR A 381 10.37 -16.41 -29.04
N PHE A 382 11.46 -15.77 -29.49
CA PHE A 382 11.47 -14.39 -29.96
C PHE A 382 11.86 -14.31 -31.44
N SER A 383 11.55 -13.19 -32.09
CA SER A 383 11.85 -12.99 -33.52
C SER A 383 13.35 -12.91 -33.85
N GLY A 384 14.20 -12.59 -32.87
CA GLY A 384 15.66 -12.55 -33.03
C GLY A 384 16.32 -13.88 -32.68
N SER A 385 17.58 -14.06 -33.07
CA SER A 385 18.35 -15.23 -32.67
C SER A 385 18.61 -15.26 -31.15
N GLY A 386 18.84 -16.45 -30.58
CA GLY A 386 19.16 -16.59 -29.15
C GLY A 386 20.35 -15.74 -28.70
N GLU A 387 21.36 -15.56 -29.56
CA GLU A 387 22.51 -14.68 -29.29
C GLU A 387 22.13 -13.19 -29.27
N GLU A 388 21.26 -12.75 -30.18
CA GLU A 388 20.77 -11.36 -30.20
C GLU A 388 19.92 -11.06 -28.97
N VAL A 389 19.05 -11.99 -28.57
CA VAL A 389 18.23 -11.89 -27.36
C VAL A 389 19.13 -11.79 -26.13
N MET A 390 20.10 -12.69 -25.97
CA MET A 390 21.03 -12.65 -24.83
C MET A 390 21.88 -11.38 -24.81
N LYS A 391 22.32 -10.91 -25.98
CA LYS A 391 23.04 -9.64 -26.10
C LYS A 391 22.18 -8.45 -25.66
N LEU A 392 20.88 -8.44 -25.99
CA LEU A 392 19.96 -7.38 -25.58
C LEU A 392 19.71 -7.41 -24.07
N ILE A 393 19.38 -8.57 -23.50
CA ILE A 393 19.04 -8.70 -22.08
C ILE A 393 20.23 -8.29 -21.19
N ASN A 394 21.46 -8.57 -21.62
CA ASN A 394 22.68 -8.21 -20.90
C ASN A 394 23.05 -6.71 -20.98
N LYS A 395 22.31 -5.88 -21.74
CA LYS A 395 22.56 -4.43 -21.78
C LYS A 395 22.21 -3.73 -20.47
N GLN A 396 21.18 -4.18 -19.77
CA GLN A 396 20.81 -3.59 -18.49
C GLN A 396 21.80 -4.04 -17.42
N SER A 397 22.54 -3.07 -16.85
CA SER A 397 23.57 -3.35 -15.85
C SER A 397 23.05 -3.39 -14.42
N GLY A 398 21.90 -2.77 -14.15
CA GLY A 398 21.22 -2.77 -12.86
C GLY A 398 20.32 -3.99 -12.63
N SER A 399 19.75 -4.09 -11.43
CA SER A 399 18.81 -5.13 -11.01
C SER A 399 17.74 -4.51 -10.12
N TYR A 400 16.51 -5.06 -10.15
CA TYR A 400 15.35 -4.59 -9.39
C TYR A 400 14.90 -3.18 -9.75
N PHE A 401 15.64 -2.17 -9.28
CA PHE A 401 15.36 -0.76 -9.53
C PHE A 401 16.38 -0.19 -10.52
N VAL A 402 15.90 0.55 -11.52
CA VAL A 402 16.74 1.16 -12.57
C VAL A 402 16.30 2.61 -12.82
N ASP A 403 17.11 3.38 -13.55
CA ASP A 403 16.71 4.72 -14.02
C ASP A 403 15.61 4.63 -15.09
N GLY A 404 14.44 5.19 -14.79
CA GLY A 404 13.27 5.27 -15.66
C GLY A 404 13.18 6.54 -16.54
N HIS A 405 14.17 7.43 -16.51
CA HIS A 405 14.23 8.64 -17.34
C HIS A 405 14.82 8.42 -18.75
N HIS A 406 15.45 7.27 -19.01
CA HIS A 406 16.26 7.03 -20.20
C HIS A 406 15.58 7.29 -21.56
N HIS A 407 14.25 7.28 -21.67
CA HIS A 407 13.54 7.51 -22.93
C HIS A 407 12.85 8.88 -23.12
N GLN A 408 12.68 9.70 -22.08
CA GLN A 408 12.13 11.06 -22.26
C GLN A 408 13.16 12.00 -22.93
N GLN A 409 14.46 11.80 -22.69
CA GLN A 409 15.51 12.62 -23.29
C GLN A 409 15.77 12.32 -24.78
N GLU A 410 15.52 11.09 -25.25
CA GLU A 410 15.72 10.71 -26.66
C GLU A 410 14.56 11.16 -27.55
N GLN A 411 13.31 11.12 -27.05
CA GLN A 411 12.15 11.63 -27.79
C GLN A 411 12.20 13.16 -27.95
N GLN A 412 12.67 13.90 -26.94
CA GLN A 412 12.91 15.35 -27.05
C GLN A 412 14.07 15.71 -28.00
N LYS A 413 15.11 14.87 -28.08
CA LYS A 413 16.18 15.05 -29.08
C LYS A 413 15.73 14.69 -30.50
N GLY A 414 14.88 13.68 -30.66
CA GLY A 414 14.30 13.28 -31.94
C GLY A 414 13.33 14.31 -32.52
N SER A 415 12.50 14.93 -31.68
CA SER A 415 11.59 16.01 -32.09
C SER A 415 12.35 17.29 -32.49
N HIS A 416 13.39 17.67 -31.75
CA HIS A 416 14.26 18.79 -32.13
C HIS A 416 15.06 18.54 -33.41
N GLN A 417 15.47 17.30 -33.69
CA GLN A 417 16.14 16.96 -34.96
C GLN A 417 15.18 16.93 -36.16
N GLN A 418 13.92 16.53 -35.98
CA GLN A 418 12.90 16.60 -37.04
C GLN A 418 12.49 18.05 -37.37
N GLU A 419 12.42 18.95 -36.37
CA GLU A 419 12.18 20.38 -36.62
C GLU A 419 13.36 21.05 -37.35
N GLN A 420 14.61 20.70 -37.00
CA GLN A 420 15.80 21.21 -37.72
C GLN A 420 15.92 20.68 -39.16
N GLN A 421 15.45 19.46 -39.45
CA GLN A 421 15.44 18.94 -40.82
C GLN A 421 14.32 19.54 -41.69
N LYS A 422 13.15 19.87 -41.12
CA LYS A 422 12.11 20.61 -41.86
C LYS A 422 12.51 22.06 -42.15
N GLY A 423 13.26 22.72 -41.27
CA GLY A 423 13.80 24.06 -41.50
C GLY A 423 14.87 24.16 -42.59
N ARG A 424 15.57 23.04 -42.91
CA ARG A 424 16.63 23.01 -43.93
C ARG A 424 16.17 22.70 -45.36
N LYS A 425 14.95 22.20 -45.56
CA LYS A 425 14.42 21.90 -46.90
C LYS A 425 13.67 23.06 -47.57
N GLY A 426 13.57 24.22 -46.90
CA GLY A 426 12.84 25.40 -47.39
C GLY A 426 13.68 26.47 -48.10
N ALA A 427 14.99 26.27 -48.29
CA ALA A 427 15.85 27.25 -48.94
C ALA A 427 16.50 26.64 -50.17
N PHE A 428 15.88 26.82 -51.35
CA PHE A 428 16.50 27.07 -52.66
C PHE A 428 15.41 27.02 -53.74
N VAL A 429 14.87 28.18 -54.13
CA VAL A 429 14.50 28.51 -55.51
C VAL A 429 14.70 30.01 -55.70
N TYR A 430 15.72 30.40 -56.47
CA TYR A 430 15.71 31.57 -57.34
C TYR A 430 15.97 31.05 -58.75
#